data_AF-A0A231P5H5-F1
#
_entry.id   AF-A0A231P5H5-F1
#
_cell.length_a   1.000
_cell.length_b   1.000
_cell.length_c   1.000
_cell.angle_alpha   90.00
_cell.angle_beta   90.00
_cell.angle_gamma   90.00
#
_symmetry.space_group_name_H-M   'P 1'
#
loop_
_entity.id
_entity.type
_entity.pdbx_description
1 polymer ?
#
loop_
_entity_poly.entity_id
_entity_poly.type
_entity_poly.pdbx_seq_one_letter_code
_entity_poly.pdbx_strand_id
1 'polypeptide(L)'
;MDGTPGPASKTTSPETASPAVLSDTMRQALDNFMALYEDADFTVELAYLGVGRMQFLRRRQMLLELRGLYMALWRLALAKSFPQDADFMFDAFLREFAAKNRDRASARVLTRGREYWGMLEPMGDGDFSDVARHLTSFFSRTEMGAKSVNLKLVLHIRKLYKHIFDRLI
;
A
#
# COMPACT_ATOMS: atom_id res chain seq x y z
N MET A 1 41.70 3.46 -55.10
CA MET A 1 41.31 2.75 -53.86
C MET A 1 42.15 3.35 -52.76
N ASP A 2 41.55 4.08 -51.84
CA ASP A 2 42.02 4.08 -50.46
C ASP A 2 40.92 4.66 -49.56
N GLY A 3 40.50 3.83 -48.61
CA GLY A 3 39.35 4.04 -47.77
C GLY A 3 39.70 4.79 -46.49
N THR A 4 38.92 5.82 -46.20
CA THR A 4 38.90 6.50 -44.90
C THR A 4 38.31 5.57 -43.83
N PRO A 5 38.95 5.36 -42.67
CA PRO A 5 38.33 4.63 -41.58
C PRO A 5 37.42 5.57 -40.77
N GLY A 6 36.14 5.22 -40.68
CA GLY A 6 35.17 5.90 -39.82
C GLY A 6 35.43 5.63 -38.33
N PRO A 7 35.02 6.53 -37.42
CA PRO A 7 35.23 6.35 -35.99
C PRO A 7 34.32 5.23 -35.45
N ALA A 8 34.94 4.27 -34.77
CA ALA A 8 34.28 3.19 -34.06
C ALA A 8 33.38 3.74 -32.94
N SER A 9 32.08 3.47 -33.04
CA SER A 9 31.13 3.65 -31.95
C SER A 9 31.54 2.77 -30.76
N LYS A 10 31.91 3.41 -29.64
CA LYS A 10 32.02 2.72 -28.35
C LYS A 10 30.62 2.30 -27.91
N THR A 11 30.34 1.01 -28.03
CA THR A 11 29.27 0.31 -27.32
C THR A 11 29.63 0.31 -25.83
N THR A 12 29.08 1.25 -25.07
CA THR A 12 29.12 1.16 -23.61
C THR A 12 28.03 0.18 -23.20
N SER A 13 28.46 -1.04 -22.85
CA SER A 13 27.61 -2.08 -22.26
C SER A 13 26.87 -1.56 -21.03
N PRO A 14 25.62 -2.01 -20.78
CA PRO A 14 24.89 -1.64 -19.58
C PRO A 14 25.60 -2.25 -18.37
N GLU A 15 26.01 -1.37 -17.47
CA GLU A 15 26.44 -1.68 -16.12
C GLU A 15 25.45 -2.65 -15.49
N THR A 16 25.93 -3.84 -15.16
CA THR A 16 25.14 -4.88 -14.51
C THR A 16 24.80 -4.37 -13.12
N ALA A 17 23.61 -3.78 -12.97
CA ALA A 17 23.10 -3.32 -11.69
C ALA A 17 23.17 -4.48 -10.70
N SER A 18 24.03 -4.37 -9.69
CA SER A 18 23.98 -5.27 -8.53
C SER A 18 22.56 -5.26 -7.97
N PRO A 19 22.02 -6.40 -7.52
CA PRO A 19 20.73 -6.40 -6.86
C PRO A 19 20.82 -5.42 -5.69
N ALA A 20 20.04 -4.33 -5.75
CA ALA A 20 20.03 -3.34 -4.69
C ALA A 20 19.73 -4.06 -3.37
N VAL A 21 20.62 -3.90 -2.39
CA VAL A 21 20.46 -4.46 -1.05
C VAL A 21 19.83 -3.37 -0.19
N LEU A 22 18.78 -3.70 0.56
CA LEU A 22 18.19 -2.77 1.52
C LEU A 22 19.25 -2.36 2.54
N SER A 23 19.40 -1.06 2.79
CA SER A 23 20.21 -0.57 3.92
C SER A 23 19.60 -1.00 5.25
N ASP A 24 20.38 -0.92 6.34
CA ASP A 24 19.90 -1.30 7.68
C ASP A 24 18.63 -0.54 8.08
N THR A 25 18.56 0.77 7.78
CA THR A 25 17.38 1.60 8.05
C THR A 25 16.18 1.17 7.20
N MET A 26 16.40 0.83 5.92
CA MET A 26 15.32 0.35 5.06
C MET A 26 14.80 -1.02 5.50
N ARG A 27 15.71 -1.90 5.94
CA ARG A 27 15.36 -3.20 6.49
C ARG A 27 14.56 -3.04 7.79
N GLN A 28 14.98 -2.15 8.68
CA GLN A 28 14.25 -1.84 9.91
C GLN A 28 12.85 -1.31 9.62
N ALA A 29 12.70 -0.38 8.67
CA ALA A 29 11.38 0.14 8.28
C ALA A 29 10.46 -0.95 7.70
N LEU A 30 11.03 -1.87 6.93
CA LEU A 30 10.32 -3.03 6.40
C LEU A 30 9.86 -3.99 7.51
N ASP A 31 10.77 -4.34 8.43
CA ASP A 31 10.49 -5.25 9.54
C ASP A 31 9.44 -4.65 10.49
N ASN A 32 9.57 -3.36 10.81
CA ASN A 32 8.59 -2.61 11.61
C ASN A 32 7.19 -2.67 10.97
N PHE A 33 7.11 -2.46 9.64
CA PHE A 33 5.84 -2.52 8.95
C PHE A 33 5.27 -3.94 8.87
N MET A 34 6.10 -4.96 8.63
CA MET A 34 5.65 -6.35 8.64
C MET A 34 5.00 -6.72 9.98
N ALA A 35 5.65 -6.36 11.10
CA ALA A 35 5.10 -6.58 12.44
C ALA A 35 3.77 -5.83 12.63
N LEU A 36 3.73 -4.54 12.28
CA LEU A 36 2.51 -3.74 12.34
C LEU A 36 1.37 -4.32 11.49
N TYR A 37 1.71 -4.84 10.31
CA TYR A 37 0.75 -5.40 9.37
C TYR A 37 0.17 -6.73 9.86
N GLU A 38 0.99 -7.59 10.47
CA GLU A 38 0.58 -8.86 11.06
C GLU A 38 -0.34 -8.64 12.27
N ASP A 39 -0.06 -7.63 13.09
CA ASP A 39 -0.81 -7.30 14.32
C ASP A 39 -2.06 -6.42 14.07
N ALA A 40 -2.35 -6.04 12.83
CA ALA A 40 -3.42 -5.10 12.52
C ALA A 40 -4.83 -5.64 12.92
N ASP A 41 -5.47 -4.96 13.90
CA ASP A 41 -6.86 -5.19 14.29
C ASP A 41 -7.80 -4.18 13.60
N PHE A 42 -8.66 -4.70 12.73
CA PHE A 42 -9.62 -3.92 11.93
C PHE A 42 -11.00 -3.77 12.59
N THR A 43 -11.14 -4.07 13.88
CA THR A 43 -12.44 -4.08 14.55
C THR A 43 -13.14 -2.72 14.53
N VAL A 44 -12.38 -1.62 14.64
CA VAL A 44 -12.92 -0.25 14.62
C VAL A 44 -13.43 0.13 13.22
N GLU A 45 -12.65 -0.17 12.19
CA GLU A 45 -12.98 0.07 10.78
C GLU A 45 -14.25 -0.69 10.39
N LEU A 46 -14.33 -1.96 10.80
CA LEU A 46 -15.50 -2.79 10.55
C LEU A 46 -16.74 -2.24 11.28
N ALA A 47 -16.57 -1.71 12.49
CA ALA A 47 -17.66 -1.04 13.21
C ALA A 47 -18.13 0.24 12.50
N TYR A 48 -17.22 1.08 11.99
CA TYR A 48 -17.59 2.25 11.20
C TYR A 48 -18.33 1.88 9.92
N LEU A 49 -17.90 0.81 9.25
CA LEU A 49 -18.56 0.25 8.08
C LEU A 49 -19.89 -0.43 8.41
N GLY A 50 -20.24 -0.58 9.70
CA GLY A 50 -21.45 -1.27 10.18
C GLY A 50 -21.45 -2.76 9.87
N VAL A 51 -20.27 -3.38 9.79
CA VAL A 51 -20.10 -4.82 9.56
C VAL A 51 -20.18 -5.54 10.90
N GLY A 52 -21.30 -6.21 11.13
CA GLY A 52 -21.53 -6.99 12.35
C GLY A 52 -20.67 -8.27 12.41
N ARG A 53 -20.48 -8.81 13.63
CA ARG A 53 -19.70 -10.04 13.86
C ARG A 53 -20.23 -11.26 13.09
N MET A 54 -21.54 -11.35 12.89
CA MET A 54 -22.20 -12.47 12.20
C MET A 54 -22.21 -12.33 10.66
N GLN A 55 -21.75 -11.21 10.11
CA GLN A 55 -21.75 -10.96 8.66
C GLN A 55 -20.48 -11.51 8.01
N PHE A 56 -20.19 -12.80 8.19
CA PHE A 56 -18.89 -13.41 7.87
C PHE A 56 -18.38 -13.14 6.45
N LEU A 57 -19.23 -13.28 5.42
CA LEU A 57 -18.83 -13.03 4.03
C LEU A 57 -18.44 -11.56 3.80
N ARG A 58 -19.25 -10.64 4.32
CA ARG A 58 -19.01 -9.19 4.23
C ARG A 58 -17.78 -8.80 5.04
N ARG A 59 -17.59 -9.40 6.22
CA ARG A 59 -16.39 -9.21 7.06
C ARG A 59 -15.14 -9.70 6.34
N ARG A 60 -15.17 -10.88 5.72
CA ARG A 60 -14.05 -11.40 4.92
C ARG A 60 -13.70 -10.47 3.77
N GLN A 61 -14.70 -9.97 3.04
CA GLN A 61 -14.48 -9.01 1.96
C GLN A 61 -13.85 -7.72 2.48
N MET A 62 -14.36 -7.16 3.58
CA MET A 62 -13.84 -5.90 4.14
C MET A 62 -12.44 -6.04 4.75
N LEU A 63 -12.13 -7.17 5.37
CA LEU A 63 -10.77 -7.44 5.82
C LEU A 63 -9.78 -7.46 4.64
N LEU A 64 -10.19 -8.00 3.50
CA LEU A 64 -9.39 -8.00 2.28
C LEU A 64 -9.16 -6.56 1.77
N GLU A 65 -10.22 -5.74 1.72
CA GLU A 65 -10.12 -4.33 1.32
C GLU A 65 -9.20 -3.54 2.27
N LEU A 66 -9.42 -3.63 3.58
CA LEU A 66 -8.66 -2.89 4.59
C LEU A 66 -7.19 -3.30 4.63
N ARG A 67 -6.90 -4.59 4.43
CA ARG A 67 -5.53 -5.09 4.31
C ARG A 67 -4.82 -4.57 3.07
N GLY A 68 -5.52 -4.47 1.93
CA GLY A 68 -4.97 -3.82 0.74
C GLY A 68 -4.68 -2.34 1.01
N LEU A 69 -5.62 -1.63 1.63
CA LEU A 69 -5.44 -0.23 1.98
C LEU A 69 -4.24 0.00 2.91
N TYR A 70 -4.04 -0.83 3.94
CA TYR A 70 -2.88 -0.73 4.82
C TYR A 70 -1.55 -0.75 4.06
N MET A 71 -1.42 -1.65 3.06
CA MET A 71 -0.22 -1.71 2.21
C MET A 71 -0.05 -0.41 1.42
N ALA A 72 -1.12 0.13 0.85
CA ALA A 72 -1.08 1.37 0.09
C ALA A 72 -0.74 2.59 0.96
N LEU A 73 -1.23 2.64 2.19
CA LEU A 73 -0.88 3.70 3.16
C LEU A 73 0.59 3.63 3.57
N TRP A 74 1.16 2.43 3.67
CA TRP A 74 2.59 2.30 3.90
C TRP A 74 3.42 2.73 2.69
N ARG A 75 3.01 2.38 1.45
CA ARG A 75 3.65 2.93 0.24
C ARG A 75 3.61 4.46 0.21
N LEU A 76 2.51 5.07 0.67
CA LEU A 76 2.38 6.51 0.81
C LEU A 76 3.36 7.07 1.85
N ALA A 77 3.49 6.40 3.00
CA ALA A 77 4.44 6.79 4.05
C ALA A 77 5.90 6.67 3.56
N LEU A 78 6.23 5.62 2.81
CA LEU A 78 7.53 5.45 2.16
C LEU A 78 7.82 6.56 1.15
N ALA A 79 6.84 6.96 0.34
CA ALA A 79 7.00 8.05 -0.63
C ALA A 79 7.50 9.35 0.02
N LYS A 80 7.07 9.58 1.27
CA LYS A 80 7.38 10.79 2.02
C LYS A 80 8.73 10.71 2.74
N SER A 81 9.09 9.55 3.28
CA SER A 81 10.32 9.37 4.07
C SER A 81 11.52 8.90 3.25
N PHE A 82 11.28 8.14 2.18
CA PHE A 82 12.28 7.53 1.31
C PHE A 82 11.94 7.77 -0.18
N PRO A 83 11.84 9.03 -0.65
CA PRO A 83 11.31 9.34 -1.98
C PRO A 83 12.08 8.67 -3.14
N GLN A 84 13.37 8.39 -2.96
CA GLN A 84 14.21 7.74 -3.97
C GLN A 84 14.09 6.20 -3.96
N ASP A 85 13.71 5.61 -2.82
CA ASP A 85 13.75 4.17 -2.58
C ASP A 85 12.38 3.56 -2.32
N ALA A 86 11.32 4.37 -2.27
CA ALA A 86 9.98 3.94 -1.87
C ALA A 86 9.45 2.77 -2.71
N ASP A 87 9.67 2.80 -4.03
CA ASP A 87 9.27 1.70 -4.92
C ASP A 87 10.06 0.43 -4.64
N PHE A 88 11.38 0.56 -4.48
CA PHE A 88 12.25 -0.57 -4.18
C PHE A 88 11.90 -1.23 -2.83
N MET A 89 11.68 -0.42 -1.79
CA MET A 89 11.26 -0.88 -0.47
C MET A 89 9.88 -1.54 -0.50
N PHE A 90 8.93 -0.94 -1.23
CA PHE A 90 7.58 -1.50 -1.37
C PHE A 90 7.59 -2.83 -2.12
N ASP A 91 8.36 -2.93 -3.21
CA ASP A 91 8.50 -4.20 -3.94
C ASP A 91 9.19 -5.28 -3.10
N ALA A 92 10.16 -4.92 -2.27
CA ALA A 92 10.76 -5.86 -1.32
C ALA A 92 9.71 -6.42 -0.36
N PHE A 93 8.86 -5.56 0.23
CA PHE A 93 7.75 -6.00 1.05
C PHE A 93 6.76 -6.91 0.31
N LEU A 94 6.32 -6.54 -0.90
CA LEU A 94 5.35 -7.35 -1.64
C LEU A 94 5.92 -8.74 -1.95
N ARG A 95 7.23 -8.83 -2.26
CA ARG A 95 7.92 -10.11 -2.46
C ARG A 95 7.97 -10.95 -1.19
N GLU A 96 8.36 -10.36 -0.06
CA GLU A 96 8.44 -11.07 1.21
C GLU A 96 7.05 -11.51 1.71
N PHE A 97 6.04 -10.63 1.56
CA PHE A 97 4.66 -10.95 1.88
C PHE A 97 4.13 -12.11 1.04
N ALA A 98 4.37 -12.10 -0.29
CA ALA A 98 3.96 -13.17 -1.19
C ALA A 98 4.69 -14.49 -0.91
N ALA A 99 5.97 -14.43 -0.53
CA ALA A 99 6.76 -15.60 -0.18
C ALA A 99 6.23 -16.29 1.09
N LYS A 100 5.84 -15.50 2.09
CA LYS A 100 5.23 -15.97 3.36
C LYS A 100 3.78 -16.41 3.20
N ASN A 101 3.01 -15.80 2.28
CA ASN A 101 1.57 -16.01 2.14
C ASN A 101 1.18 -16.44 0.71
N ARG A 102 1.17 -17.76 0.47
CA ARG A 102 0.97 -18.35 -0.87
C ARG A 102 -0.49 -18.64 -1.23
N ASP A 103 -1.44 -18.19 -0.43
CA ASP A 103 -2.86 -18.47 -0.64
C ASP A 103 -3.54 -17.43 -1.55
N ARG A 104 -4.70 -17.81 -2.11
CA ARG A 104 -5.46 -16.96 -3.04
C ARG A 104 -5.98 -15.67 -2.39
N ALA A 105 -6.25 -15.65 -1.08
CA ALA A 105 -6.72 -14.44 -0.42
C ALA A 105 -5.59 -13.41 -0.32
N SER A 106 -4.38 -13.85 0.01
CA SER A 106 -3.18 -13.01 0.05
C SER A 106 -2.83 -12.43 -1.32
N ALA A 107 -2.96 -13.22 -2.40
CA ALA A 107 -2.82 -12.71 -3.76
C ALA A 107 -3.83 -11.58 -4.07
N ARG A 108 -5.09 -11.72 -3.62
CA ARG A 108 -6.11 -10.67 -3.79
C ARG A 108 -5.83 -9.42 -2.94
N VAL A 109 -5.24 -9.59 -1.76
CA VAL A 109 -4.80 -8.45 -0.93
C VAL A 109 -3.71 -7.65 -1.65
N LEU A 110 -2.74 -8.32 -2.29
CA LEU A 110 -1.72 -7.65 -3.10
C LEU A 110 -2.33 -6.85 -4.25
N THR A 111 -3.32 -7.42 -4.95
CA THR A 111 -4.06 -6.69 -6.00
C THR A 111 -4.75 -5.45 -5.43
N ARG A 112 -5.47 -5.59 -4.31
CA ARG A 112 -6.10 -4.43 -3.64
C ARG A 112 -5.09 -3.39 -3.20
N GLY A 113 -3.92 -3.79 -2.71
CA GLY A 113 -2.87 -2.84 -2.34
C GLY A 113 -2.46 -1.94 -3.51
N ARG A 114 -2.32 -2.50 -4.71
CA ARG A 114 -2.02 -1.71 -5.92
C ARG A 114 -3.18 -0.82 -6.36
N GLU A 115 -4.41 -1.30 -6.27
CA GLU A 115 -5.60 -0.50 -6.60
C GLU A 115 -5.80 0.68 -5.65
N TYR A 116 -5.63 0.47 -4.34
CA TYR A 116 -5.68 1.54 -3.36
C TYR A 116 -4.52 2.51 -3.52
N TRP A 117 -3.33 2.04 -3.91
CA TRP A 117 -2.23 2.94 -4.27
C TRP A 117 -2.63 3.89 -5.40
N GLY A 118 -3.25 3.37 -6.48
CA GLY A 118 -3.75 4.20 -7.59
C GLY A 118 -4.80 5.24 -7.18
N MET A 119 -5.53 5.03 -6.09
CA MET A 119 -6.45 6.04 -5.53
C MET A 119 -5.74 7.08 -4.65
N LEU A 120 -4.64 6.70 -3.99
CA LEU A 120 -3.91 7.56 -3.05
C LEU A 120 -2.85 8.41 -3.74
N GLU A 121 -2.16 7.85 -4.73
CA GLU A 121 -1.03 8.48 -5.41
C GLU A 121 -1.30 9.91 -5.90
N PRO A 122 -2.47 10.23 -6.52
CA PRO A 122 -2.71 11.58 -7.04
C PRO A 122 -2.77 12.66 -5.96
N MET A 123 -3.36 12.36 -4.80
CA MET A 123 -3.63 13.32 -3.72
C MET A 123 -2.68 13.18 -2.52
N GLY A 124 -1.88 12.11 -2.48
CA GLY A 124 -0.97 11.80 -1.39
C GLY A 124 -1.68 11.66 -0.04
N ASP A 125 -1.13 12.29 1.00
CA ASP A 125 -1.72 12.32 2.35
C ASP A 125 -2.67 13.51 2.59
N GLY A 126 -2.93 14.31 1.55
CA GLY A 126 -3.81 15.48 1.61
C GLY A 126 -5.29 15.12 1.70
N ASP A 127 -5.73 14.12 0.92
CA ASP A 127 -7.13 13.71 0.84
C ASP A 127 -7.30 12.18 0.76
N PHE A 128 -8.17 11.64 1.62
CA PHE A 128 -8.52 10.21 1.67
C PHE A 128 -9.98 9.96 1.25
N SER A 129 -10.68 10.97 0.72
CA SER A 129 -12.10 10.93 0.42
C SER A 129 -12.47 9.85 -0.61
N ASP A 130 -11.64 9.66 -1.64
CA ASP A 130 -11.91 8.69 -2.71
C ASP A 130 -11.84 7.25 -2.20
N VAL A 131 -10.80 6.92 -1.43
CA VAL A 131 -10.66 5.63 -0.76
C VAL A 131 -11.80 5.39 0.22
N ALA A 132 -12.14 6.38 1.05
CA ALA A 132 -13.26 6.27 1.97
C ALA A 132 -14.59 6.07 1.21
N ARG A 133 -14.78 6.74 0.08
CA ARG A 133 -15.98 6.60 -0.76
C ARG A 133 -16.06 5.19 -1.35
N HIS A 134 -14.94 4.66 -1.86
CA HIS A 134 -14.85 3.30 -2.35
C HIS A 134 -15.20 2.28 -1.26
N LEU A 135 -14.63 2.39 -0.05
CA LEU A 135 -14.96 1.52 1.08
C LEU A 135 -16.44 1.59 1.47
N THR A 136 -17.06 2.77 1.42
CA THR A 136 -18.49 2.91 1.71
C THR A 136 -19.40 2.39 0.60
N SER A 137 -18.92 2.29 -0.64
CA SER A 137 -19.71 1.86 -1.80
C SER A 137 -20.20 0.40 -1.71
N PHE A 138 -19.51 -0.42 -0.92
CA PHE A 138 -19.92 -1.80 -0.61
C PHE A 138 -21.21 -1.89 0.24
N PHE A 139 -21.77 -0.76 0.67
CA PHE A 139 -22.91 -0.70 1.57
C PHE A 139 -24.05 0.12 0.98
N SER A 140 -25.24 -0.48 0.91
CA SER A 140 -26.47 0.24 0.65
C SER A 140 -26.83 1.04 1.92
N ARG A 141 -26.70 2.37 1.88
CA ARG A 141 -27.05 3.28 2.99
C ARG A 141 -27.86 4.46 2.48
N THR A 142 -28.64 5.07 3.36
CA THR A 142 -29.26 6.38 3.12
C THR A 142 -28.19 7.44 2.93
N GLU A 143 -28.46 8.48 2.13
CA GLU A 143 -27.45 9.50 1.78
C GLU A 143 -26.83 10.20 3.00
N MET A 144 -27.63 10.53 4.02
CA MET A 144 -27.11 11.13 5.27
C MET A 144 -26.23 10.15 6.07
N GLY A 145 -26.59 8.88 6.10
CA GLY A 145 -25.80 7.82 6.73
C GLY A 145 -24.47 7.62 6.00
N ALA A 146 -24.48 7.67 4.67
CA ALA A 146 -23.29 7.53 3.84
C ALA A 146 -22.28 8.67 4.07
N LYS A 147 -22.74 9.93 4.10
CA LYS A 147 -21.87 11.10 4.34
C LYS A 147 -21.17 11.06 5.71
N SER A 148 -21.91 10.75 6.78
CA SER A 148 -21.32 10.71 8.14
C SER A 148 -20.32 9.57 8.31
N VAL A 149 -20.58 8.40 7.73
CA VAL A 149 -19.66 7.25 7.77
C VAL A 149 -18.42 7.52 6.93
N ASN A 150 -18.59 8.12 5.75
CA ASN A 150 -17.48 8.51 4.89
C ASN A 150 -16.51 9.45 5.62
N LEU A 151 -17.01 10.50 6.27
CA LEU A 151 -16.17 11.41 7.06
C LEU A 151 -15.43 10.69 8.20
N LYS A 152 -16.13 9.81 8.95
CA LYS A 152 -15.48 9.01 10.01
C LYS A 152 -14.34 8.15 9.45
N LEU A 153 -14.54 7.54 8.28
CA LEU A 153 -13.52 6.75 7.63
C LEU A 153 -12.35 7.60 7.14
N VAL A 154 -12.58 8.76 6.52
CA VAL A 154 -11.49 9.68 6.12
C VAL A 154 -10.61 10.03 7.31
N LEU A 155 -11.22 10.41 8.43
CA LEU A 155 -10.49 10.76 9.65
C LEU A 155 -9.74 9.56 10.24
N HIS A 156 -10.35 8.38 10.21
CA HIS A 156 -9.72 7.16 10.71
C HIS A 156 -8.55 6.72 9.83
N ILE A 157 -8.71 6.77 8.50
CA ILE A 157 -7.64 6.48 7.53
C ILE A 157 -6.47 7.46 7.72
N ARG A 158 -6.75 8.74 7.95
CA ARG A 158 -5.70 9.73 8.27
C ARG A 158 -4.97 9.39 9.56
N LYS A 159 -5.69 8.99 10.61
CA LYS A 159 -5.09 8.57 11.89
C LYS A 159 -4.21 7.32 11.69
N LEU A 160 -4.69 6.38 10.91
CA LEU A 160 -3.98 5.16 10.57
C LEU A 160 -2.71 5.43 9.76
N TYR A 161 -2.79 6.29 8.74
CA TYR A 161 -1.62 6.72 7.98
C TYR A 161 -0.55 7.30 8.89
N LYS A 162 -0.93 8.22 9.80
CA LYS A 162 0.01 8.77 10.79
C LYS A 162 0.62 7.68 11.65
N HIS A 163 -0.19 6.73 12.12
CA HIS A 163 0.29 5.62 12.91
C HIS A 163 1.32 4.73 12.20
N ILE A 164 1.12 4.47 10.91
CA ILE A 164 2.07 3.75 10.06
C ILE A 164 3.34 4.59 9.85
N PHE A 165 3.17 5.87 9.54
CA PHE A 165 4.27 6.81 9.30
C PHE A 165 5.19 6.95 10.53
N ASP A 166 4.61 7.10 11.72
CA ASP A 166 5.33 7.25 12.99
C ASP A 166 6.13 5.99 13.39
N ARG A 167 5.91 4.85 12.72
CA ARG A 167 6.63 3.58 12.97
C ARG A 167 7.62 3.20 11.89
N LEU A 168 7.87 4.07 10.91
CA LEU A 168 8.87 3.79 9.88
C LEU A 168 10.29 3.65 10.44
N ILE A 169 10.63 4.35 11.53
CA ILE A 169 11.97 4.39 12.13
C ILE A 169 11.84 4.41 13.65
#